data_AF-A0A1V6KA93-F1
#
_entry.id   AF-A0A1V6KA93-F1
#
_cell.length_a   1.000
_cell.length_b   1.000
_cell.length_c   1.000
_cell.angle_alpha   90.00
_cell.angle_beta   90.00
_cell.angle_gamma   90.00
#
_symmetry.space_group_name_H-M   'P 1'
#
loop_
_entity.id
_entity.type
_entity.pdbx_description
1 polymer ?
#
loop_
_entity_poly.entity_id
_entity_poly.type
_entity_poly.pdbx_seq_one_letter_code
_entity_poly.pdbx_strand_id
1 'polypeptide(L)'
;MLVEFKIFYYDKGWTARATGHGIITEGETIGELVDNIIEATELYFEGEIGEEEQITVTVTTEPVPDFILELDEGDPEPLSQQFECQFTVDRNAKATGC
;
A
#
# COMPACT_ATOMS: atom_id res chain seq x y z
N MET A 1 14.24 -1.46 -7.82
CA MET A 1 13.03 -2.24 -8.11
C MET A 1 11.80 -1.32 -8.12
N LEU A 2 10.71 -1.64 -8.85
CA LEU A 2 9.42 -0.93 -8.77
C LEU A 2 8.37 -1.85 -8.17
N VAL A 3 7.62 -1.36 -7.19
CA VAL A 3 6.52 -2.08 -6.52
C VAL A 3 5.30 -1.17 -6.50
N GLU A 4 4.19 -1.63 -7.09
CA GLU A 4 2.95 -0.84 -7.10
C GLU A 4 1.98 -1.39 -6.06
N PHE A 5 1.37 -0.48 -5.29
CA PHE A 5 0.30 -0.76 -4.35
C PHE A 5 -1.01 -0.17 -4.86
N LYS A 6 -2.06 -0.98 -4.74
CA LYS A 6 -3.43 -0.52 -4.86
C LYS A 6 -4.07 -0.42 -3.49
N ILE A 7 -4.72 0.70 -3.22
CA ILE A 7 -5.34 0.97 -1.93
C ILE A 7 -6.83 1.25 -2.08
N PHE A 8 -7.61 0.84 -1.10
CA PHE A 8 -9.02 1.20 -1.01
C PHE A 8 -9.40 1.43 0.45
N TYR A 9 -10.39 2.29 0.67
CA TYR A 9 -10.96 2.53 1.99
C TYR A 9 -12.22 1.69 2.13
N TYR A 10 -12.30 0.91 3.20
CA TYR A 10 -13.42 0.02 3.48
C TYR A 10 -13.55 -0.21 4.98
N ASP A 11 -14.79 -0.32 5.48
CA ASP A 11 -15.10 -0.55 6.90
C ASP A 11 -14.24 0.26 7.89
N LYS A 12 -14.17 1.58 7.64
CA LYS A 12 -13.44 2.57 8.44
C LYS A 12 -11.91 2.43 8.44
N GLY A 13 -11.33 1.59 7.61
CA GLY A 13 -9.89 1.41 7.48
C GLY A 13 -9.40 1.49 6.03
N TRP A 14 -8.09 1.67 5.87
CA TRP A 14 -7.42 1.54 4.59
C TRP A 14 -6.81 0.15 4.45
N THR A 15 -6.93 -0.43 3.26
CA THR A 15 -6.24 -1.65 2.87
C THR A 15 -5.33 -1.35 1.69
N ALA A 16 -4.11 -1.89 1.70
CA ALA A 16 -3.15 -1.83 0.63
C ALA A 16 -2.72 -3.23 0.19
N ARG A 17 -2.67 -3.45 -1.13
CA ARG A 17 -2.15 -4.69 -1.73
C ARG A 17 -1.09 -4.36 -2.77
N ALA A 18 0.05 -5.07 -2.73
CA ALA A 18 1.04 -4.97 -3.78
C ALA A 18 0.61 -5.75 -5.01
N THR A 19 0.76 -5.18 -6.19
CA THR A 19 0.53 -5.88 -7.45
C THR A 19 1.73 -6.75 -7.79
N GLY A 20 1.53 -8.05 -7.96
CA GLY A 20 2.60 -8.99 -8.32
C GLY A 20 3.44 -9.50 -7.15
N HIS A 21 3.14 -9.07 -5.92
CA HIS A 21 3.81 -9.51 -4.70
C HIS A 21 2.79 -9.93 -3.64
N GLY A 22 3.15 -10.87 -2.77
CA GLY A 22 2.30 -11.35 -1.68
C GLY A 22 2.22 -10.40 -0.48
N ILE A 23 2.24 -9.09 -0.72
CA ILE A 23 2.24 -8.06 0.34
C ILE A 23 0.84 -7.48 0.47
N ILE A 24 0.27 -7.61 1.67
CA ILE A 24 -1.01 -7.01 2.05
C ILE A 24 -0.80 -6.36 3.42
N THR A 25 -1.31 -5.13 3.57
CA THR A 25 -1.26 -4.41 4.84
C THR A 25 -2.47 -3.49 4.99
N GLU A 26 -2.73 -3.03 6.20
CA GLU A 26 -3.89 -2.21 6.58
C GLU A 26 -3.48 -1.07 7.51
N GLY A 27 -4.30 -0.04 7.64
CA GLY A 27 -4.09 1.06 8.59
C GLY A 27 -5.36 1.87 8.81
N GLU A 28 -5.53 2.46 9.99
CA GLU A 28 -6.72 3.28 10.30
C GLU A 28 -6.67 4.62 9.55
N THR A 29 -5.46 5.13 9.31
CA THR A 29 -5.22 6.38 8.58
C THR A 29 -4.32 6.16 7.36
N ILE A 30 -4.35 7.10 6.40
CA ILE A 30 -3.48 7.02 5.22
C ILE A 30 -1.99 7.08 5.60
N GLY A 31 -1.64 7.83 6.65
CA GLY A 31 -0.26 7.92 7.13
C GLY A 31 0.22 6.58 7.71
N GLU A 32 -0.61 5.98 8.57
CA GLU A 32 -0.34 4.64 9.11
C GLU A 32 -0.26 3.58 8.01
N LEU A 33 -1.13 3.66 7.00
CA LEU A 33 -1.06 2.76 5.85
C LEU A 33 0.28 2.90 5.11
N VAL A 34 0.76 4.12 4.89
CA VAL A 34 2.04 4.37 4.21
C VAL A 34 3.20 3.83 5.05
N ASP A 35 3.22 4.07 6.36
CA ASP A 35 4.22 3.51 7.27
C ASP A 35 4.23 1.98 7.19
N ASN A 36 3.05 1.36 7.23
CA ASN A 36 2.91 -0.09 7.14
C ASN A 36 3.30 -0.65 5.75
N ILE A 37 3.08 0.11 4.66
CA ILE A 37 3.55 -0.25 3.31
C ILE A 37 5.09 -0.27 3.27
N ILE A 38 5.74 0.72 3.88
CA ILE A 38 7.20 0.80 3.96
C ILE A 38 7.74 -0.43 4.70
N GLU A 39 7.26 -0.68 5.92
CA GLU A 39 7.73 -1.81 6.75
C GLU A 39 7.50 -3.16 6.06
N ALA A 40 6.33 -3.37 5.48
CA ALA A 40 6.01 -4.62 4.78
C ALA A 40 6.87 -4.82 3.53
N THR A 41 7.19 -3.74 2.81
CA THR A 41 8.09 -3.78 1.65
C THR A 41 9.52 -4.12 2.06
N GLU A 42 10.04 -3.49 3.12
CA GLU A 42 11.37 -3.79 3.66
C GLU A 42 11.50 -5.26 4.07
N LEU A 43 10.48 -5.77 4.79
CA LEU A 43 10.45 -7.15 5.26
C LEU A 43 10.36 -8.15 4.11
N TYR A 44 9.53 -7.89 3.09
CA TYR A 44 9.33 -8.80 1.97
C TYR A 44 10.62 -8.98 1.15
N PHE A 45 11.34 -7.89 0.87
CA PHE A 45 12.54 -7.91 0.04
C PHE A 45 13.83 -8.08 0.84
N GLU A 46 13.77 -8.36 2.15
CA GLU A 46 14.91 -8.50 3.04
C GLU A 46 16.00 -9.46 2.50
N GLY A 47 15.61 -10.49 1.75
CA GLY A 47 16.51 -11.46 1.14
C GLY A 47 16.88 -11.21 -0.33
N GLU A 48 16.20 -10.29 -1.02
CA GLU A 48 16.29 -10.12 -2.48
C GLU A 48 17.11 -8.88 -2.89
N ILE A 49 17.09 -7.82 -2.09
CA ILE A 49 17.82 -6.57 -2.40
C ILE A 49 19.17 -6.49 -1.67
N GLY A 50 20.24 -6.25 -2.44
CA GLY A 50 21.56 -5.91 -1.90
C GLY A 50 21.57 -4.53 -1.23
N GLU A 51 22.62 -4.22 -0.47
CA GLU A 51 22.76 -2.99 0.36
C GLU A 51 22.63 -1.66 -0.41
N GLU A 52 22.64 -1.69 -1.75
CA GLU A 52 22.59 -0.52 -2.64
C GLU A 52 21.34 -0.49 -3.54
N GLU A 53 20.44 -1.47 -3.44
CA GLU A 53 19.27 -1.55 -4.33
C GLU A 53 18.03 -0.87 -3.72
N GLN A 54 17.62 0.24 -4.33
CA GLN A 54 16.45 1.02 -3.92
C GLN A 54 15.15 0.42 -4.48
N ILE A 55 14.09 0.44 -3.67
CA ILE A 55 12.74 0.06 -4.07
C ILE A 55 11.92 1.33 -4.24
N THR A 56 11.46 1.61 -5.46
CA THR A 56 10.47 2.65 -5.73
C THR A 56 9.09 2.05 -5.51
N VAL A 57 8.32 2.66 -4.62
CA VAL A 57 6.93 2.28 -4.32
C VAL A 57 6.00 3.31 -4.93
N THR A 58 5.01 2.87 -5.70
CA THR A 58 3.88 3.70 -6.15
C THR A 58 2.61 3.25 -5.45
N VAL A 59 1.83 4.17 -4.92
CA VAL A 59 0.58 3.89 -4.22
C VAL A 59 -0.54 4.61 -4.95
N THR A 60 -1.56 3.87 -5.36
CA THR A 60 -2.71 4.43 -6.11
C THR A 60 -4.02 3.91 -5.54
N THR A 61 -5.01 4.78 -5.47
CA THR A 61 -6.38 4.40 -5.07
C THR A 61 -7.08 3.57 -6.13
N GLU A 62 -7.85 2.58 -5.68
CA GLU A 62 -8.74 1.76 -6.50
C GLU A 62 -10.13 1.66 -5.83
N PRO A 63 -11.19 1.36 -6.59
CA PRO A 63 -12.49 1.05 -6.00
C PRO A 63 -12.39 -0.19 -5.10
N VAL A 64 -13.27 -0.25 -4.10
CA VAL A 64 -13.42 -1.46 -3.28
C VAL A 64 -13.70 -2.64 -4.20
N PRO A 65 -12.91 -3.74 -4.12
CA PRO A 65 -13.09 -4.90 -4.98
C PRO A 65 -14.50 -5.51 -4.86
N ASP A 66 -15.08 -5.95 -5.98
CA ASP A 66 -16.44 -6.51 -6.03
C ASP A 66 -16.67 -7.63 -5.01
N PHE A 67 -15.69 -8.51 -4.78
CA PHE A 67 -15.84 -9.62 -3.84
C PHE A 67 -16.04 -9.17 -2.38
N ILE A 68 -15.60 -7.95 -2.02
CA ILE A 68 -15.86 -7.38 -0.69
C ILE A 68 -17.30 -6.85 -0.64
N LEU A 69 -17.74 -6.21 -1.72
CA LEU A 69 -19.10 -5.67 -1.85
C LEU A 69 -20.16 -6.79 -1.95
N GLU A 70 -19.81 -7.96 -2.46
CA GLU A 70 -20.70 -9.12 -2.50
C GLU A 70 -20.92 -9.75 -1.11
N LEU A 71 -19.98 -9.53 -0.19
CA LEU A 71 -20.04 -10.07 1.18
C LEU A 71 -20.75 -9.13 2.16
N ASP A 72 -20.85 -7.84 1.83
CA ASP A 72 -21.41 -6.81 2.67
C ASP A 72 -22.58 -6.14 1.94
N GLU A 73 -23.81 -6.27 2.46
CA GLU A 73 -24.99 -5.59 1.90
C GLU A 73 -24.94 -4.05 2.11
N GLY A 74 -23.82 -3.51 2.57
CA GLY A 74 -23.56 -2.09 2.78
C GLY A 74 -23.29 -1.34 1.48
N ASP A 75 -23.73 -0.07 1.45
CA ASP A 75 -23.45 0.85 0.34
C ASP A 75 -22.00 1.36 0.49
N PRO A 76 -21.05 0.99 -0.38
CA PRO A 76 -19.68 1.48 -0.25
C PRO A 76 -19.68 3.00 -0.42
N GLU A 77 -19.05 3.71 0.52
CA GLU A 77 -18.90 5.15 0.38
C GLU A 77 -18.20 5.45 -0.97
N PRO A 78 -18.74 6.39 -1.78
CA PRO A 78 -18.16 6.69 -3.08
C PRO A 78 -16.70 7.11 -2.91
N LEU A 79 -15.84 6.68 -3.85
CA LEU A 79 -14.43 7.09 -3.98
C LEU A 79 -14.33 8.62 -4.00
N SER A 80 -14.29 9.23 -2.83
CA SER A 80 -14.20 10.68 -2.65
C SER A 80 -12.76 11.14 -2.49
N GLN A 81 -11.84 10.20 -2.21
CA GLN A 81 -10.44 10.47 -1.97
C GLN A 81 -9.61 9.71 -3.00
N GLN A 82 -9.21 10.43 -4.05
CA GLN A 82 -8.14 9.97 -4.94
C GLN A 82 -6.81 10.26 -4.25
N PHE A 83 -6.04 9.21 -4.00
CA PHE A 83 -4.69 9.29 -3.46
C PHE A 83 -3.73 8.63 -4.45
N GLU A 84 -2.65 9.35 -4.75
CA GLU A 84 -1.50 8.89 -5.52
C GLU A 84 -0.24 9.39 -4.81
N CYS A 85 0.69 8.48 -4.56
CA CYS A 85 1.95 8.79 -3.92
C CYS A 85 3.05 7.92 -4.49
N GLN A 86 4.27 8.45 -4.55
CA GLN A 86 5.46 7.69 -4.91
C GLN A 86 6.57 8.02 -3.93
N PHE A 87 7.22 6.99 -3.39
CA PHE A 87 8.34 7.14 -2.47
C PHE A 87 9.38 6.03 -2.69
N THR A 88 10.55 6.22 -2.10
CA THR A 88 11.63 5.24 -2.15
C THR A 88 11.81 4.62 -0.77
N VAL A 89 11.92 3.30 -0.75
CA VAL A 89 12.27 2.49 0.41
C VAL A 89 13.73 2.06 0.26
N ASP A 90 14.54 2.39 1.27
CA ASP A 90 15.96 2.08 1.34
C ASP A 90 16.28 1.48 2.70
N ARG A 91 16.97 0.33 2.74
CA ARG A 91 17.28 -0.37 4.01
C ARG A 91 18.16 0.46 4.95
N ASN A 92 18.90 1.44 4.44
CA ASN A 92 19.82 2.28 5.20
C ASN A 92 19.30 3.70 5.44
N ALA A 93 18.17 4.08 4.84
CA ALA A 93 17.54 5.38 5.03
C ALA A 93 16.03 5.20 5.21
N LYS A 94 15.53 5.54 6.41
CA LYS A 94 14.10 5.74 6.65
C LYS A 94 13.47 6.43 5.43
N ALA A 95 12.39 5.85 4.91
CA ALA A 95 11.72 6.30 3.68
C ALA A 95 11.65 7.84 3.60
N THR A 96 12.11 8.40 2.49
CA THR A 96 12.02 9.83 2.21
C THR A 96 11.07 10.04 1.05
N GLY A 97 9.81 10.37 1.34
CA GLY A 97 8.80 10.73 0.35
C GLY A 97 7.39 10.80 0.91
N CYS A 98 6.75 11.96 0.64
CA CYS A 98 5.41 12.44 1.00
C CYS A 98 5.06 12.58 2.49
#